data_AF-A0A7X7D1E1-F1
#
_entry.id   AF-A0A7X7D1E1-F1
#
_cell.length_a   1.000
_cell.length_b   1.000
_cell.length_c   1.000
_cell.angle_alpha   90.00
_cell.angle_beta   90.00
_cell.angle_gamma   90.00
#
_symmetry.space_group_name_H-M   'P 1'
#
loop_
_entity.id
_entity.type
_entity.pdbx_description
1 polymer ?
#
loop_
_entity_poly.entity_id
_entity_poly.type
_entity_poly.pdbx_seq_one_letter_code
_entity_poly.pdbx_strand_id
1 'polypeptide(L)'
;LAFSGAVIFSSRKARKSGHRAWTPVTRRMLASLLIPLGTGGLFILFTAATVPAGVSIASTLIFYGLAVISAGKFTFGEIHWLGVLEVITGLVCLALPQHCVLIWVFGFGLLHIVYGLFMHLRYRG
;
A
#
# COMPACT_ATOMS: atom_id res chain seq x y z
N LEU A 1 -6.63 0.45 21.83
CA LEU A 1 -8.12 0.45 21.82
C LEU A 1 -8.73 0.56 20.42
N ALA A 2 -8.12 1.24 19.43
CA ALA A 2 -8.64 1.32 18.05
C ALA A 2 -8.46 0.02 17.21
N PHE A 3 -7.36 -0.72 17.41
CA PHE A 3 -7.11 -1.99 16.70
C PHE A 3 -8.13 -3.08 17.01
N SER A 4 -8.63 -3.13 18.25
CA SER A 4 -9.62 -4.13 18.68
C SER A 4 -10.98 -3.92 17.99
N GLY A 5 -11.38 -2.67 17.75
CA GLY A 5 -12.63 -2.34 17.07
C GLY A 5 -12.62 -2.73 15.58
N ALA A 6 -11.51 -2.50 14.88
CA ALA A 6 -11.36 -2.86 13.47
C ALA A 6 -11.46 -4.37 13.23
N VAL A 7 -10.84 -5.18 14.10
CA VAL A 7 -10.89 -6.65 14.04
C VAL A 7 -12.30 -7.18 14.33
N ILE A 8 -13.00 -6.61 15.33
CA ILE A 8 -14.36 -7.03 15.68
C ILE A 8 -15.36 -6.65 14.59
N PHE A 9 -15.23 -5.46 13.99
CA PHE A 9 -16.13 -5.01 12.93
C PHE A 9 -15.92 -5.78 11.62
N SER A 10 -14.67 -6.08 11.27
CA SER A 10 -14.31 -6.95 10.14
C SER A 10 -14.87 -8.37 10.32
N SER A 11 -14.76 -8.92 11.53
CA SER A 11 -15.29 -10.26 11.86
C SER A 11 -16.82 -10.32 11.79
N ARG A 12 -17.52 -9.26 12.23
CA ARG A 12 -19.00 -9.19 12.17
C ARG A 12 -19.52 -8.97 10.75
N LYS A 13 -18.81 -8.21 9.91
CA LYS A 13 -19.19 -8.00 8.50
C LYS A 13 -18.94 -9.23 7.62
N ALA A 14 -17.87 -9.99 7.90
CA ALA A 14 -17.60 -11.28 7.24
C ALA A 14 -18.63 -12.37 7.58
N ARG A 15 -19.20 -12.35 8.80
CA ARG A 15 -20.23 -13.33 9.21
C ARG A 15 -21.60 -13.06 8.58
N LYS A 16 -21.91 -11.82 8.19
CA LYS A 16 -23.16 -11.45 7.52
C LYS A 16 -23.19 -11.82 6.03
N SER A 17 -22.05 -12.12 5.41
CA SER A 17 -21.93 -12.39 3.96
C SER A 17 -21.67 -13.86 3.59
N GLY A 18 -21.66 -14.80 4.56
CA GLY A 18 -21.54 -16.24 4.30
C GLY A 18 -20.21 -16.71 3.69
N HIS A 19 -19.28 -15.80 3.39
CA HIS A 19 -17.98 -16.11 2.79
C HIS A 19 -16.90 -16.16 3.87
N ARG A 20 -16.19 -17.28 3.99
CA ARG A 20 -14.97 -17.39 4.82
C ARG A 20 -13.96 -16.36 4.31
N ALA A 21 -13.79 -15.25 5.01
CA ALA A 21 -12.77 -14.24 4.68
C ALA A 21 -11.34 -14.82 4.70
N TRP A 22 -11.13 -15.94 5.39
CA TRP A 22 -9.87 -16.66 5.48
C TRP A 22 -9.83 -17.84 4.51
N THR A 23 -9.49 -17.57 3.25
CA THR A 23 -9.25 -18.59 2.23
C THR A 23 -7.75 -18.77 1.97
N PRO A 24 -7.32 -19.88 1.33
CA PRO A 24 -5.95 -20.02 0.85
C PRO A 24 -5.52 -18.85 -0.07
N VAL A 25 -6.46 -18.26 -0.82
CA VAL A 25 -6.22 -17.09 -1.68
C VAL A 25 -5.94 -15.84 -0.83
N THR A 26 -6.79 -15.56 0.18
CA THR A 26 -6.57 -14.43 1.10
C THR A 26 -5.23 -14.54 1.82
N ARG A 27 -4.83 -15.75 2.24
CA ARG A 27 -3.54 -15.98 2.91
C ARG A 27 -2.35 -15.70 1.98
N ARG A 28 -2.44 -16.10 0.71
CA ARG A 28 -1.42 -15.80 -0.31
C ARG A 28 -1.33 -14.31 -0.62
N MET A 29 -2.47 -13.62 -0.73
CA MET A 29 -2.52 -12.16 -0.90
C MET A 29 -1.88 -11.43 0.29
N LEU A 30 -2.22 -11.83 1.52
CA LEU A 30 -1.62 -11.22 2.71
C LEU A 30 -0.11 -11.47 2.76
N ALA A 31 0.35 -12.68 2.43
CA ALA A 31 1.79 -12.95 2.35
C ALA A 31 2.47 -12.10 1.27
N SER A 32 1.87 -11.97 0.08
CA SER A 32 2.44 -11.17 -1.01
C SER A 32 2.48 -9.67 -0.71
N LEU A 33 1.61 -9.18 0.18
CA LEU A 33 1.63 -7.81 0.70
C LEU A 33 2.63 -7.63 1.85
N LEU A 34 2.66 -8.56 2.80
CA LEU A 34 3.48 -8.46 4.01
C LEU A 34 4.98 -8.64 3.72
N ILE A 35 5.34 -9.42 2.70
CA ILE A 35 6.74 -9.64 2.35
C ILE A 35 7.41 -8.32 1.93
N PRO A 36 6.95 -7.60 0.88
CA PRO A 36 7.57 -6.32 0.50
C PRO A 36 7.48 -5.26 1.59
N LEU A 37 6.35 -5.18 2.31
CA LEU A 37 6.16 -4.20 3.38
C LEU A 37 7.09 -4.45 4.57
N GLY A 38 7.22 -5.71 4.99
CA GLY A 38 8.09 -6.11 6.09
C GLY A 38 9.56 -5.94 5.73
N THR A 39 9.96 -6.36 4.54
CA THR A 39 11.33 -6.17 4.05
C THR A 39 11.65 -4.68 3.90
N GLY A 40 10.74 -3.87 3.37
CA GLY A 40 10.91 -2.43 3.24
C GLY A 40 11.00 -1.70 4.58
N GLY A 41 10.16 -2.08 5.54
CA GLY A 41 10.21 -1.54 6.89
C GLY A 41 11.54 -1.83 7.58
N LEU A 42 12.01 -3.08 7.52
CA LEU A 42 13.33 -3.45 8.05
C LEU A 42 14.46 -2.74 7.31
N PHE A 43 14.37 -2.62 5.98
CA PHE A 43 15.34 -1.88 5.16
C PHE A 43 15.45 -0.43 5.63
N ILE A 44 14.33 0.26 5.82
CA ILE A 44 14.33 1.65 6.31
C ILE A 44 14.89 1.72 7.73
N LEU A 45 14.49 0.83 8.63
CA LEU A 45 15.00 0.82 10.01
C LEU A 45 16.53 0.65 10.07
N PHE A 46 17.10 -0.23 9.26
CA PHE A 46 18.55 -0.46 9.25
C PHE A 46 19.33 0.61 8.50
N THR A 47 18.72 1.30 7.53
CA THR A 47 19.40 2.31 6.71
C THR A 47 19.14 3.74 7.16
N ALA A 48 18.13 4.00 7.99
CA ALA A 48 17.71 5.35 8.39
C ALA A 48 18.82 6.22 9.01
N ALA A 49 19.82 5.59 9.67
CA ALA A 49 20.94 6.30 10.26
C ALA A 49 22.08 6.59 9.26
N THR A 50 22.12 5.90 8.12
CA THR A 50 23.23 5.96 7.15
C THR A 50 22.87 6.63 5.84
N VAL A 51 21.59 6.62 5.46
CA VAL A 51 21.11 7.21 4.20
C VAL A 51 20.40 8.55 4.45
N PRO A 52 20.39 9.46 3.46
CA PRO A 52 19.60 10.67 3.55
C PRO A 52 18.11 10.37 3.76
N ALA A 53 17.42 11.20 4.53
CA ALA A 53 15.98 11.03 4.81
C ALA A 53 15.12 10.90 3.53
N GLY A 54 15.50 11.56 2.44
CA GLY A 54 14.83 11.43 1.14
C GLY A 54 14.86 10.00 0.60
N VAL A 55 15.93 9.24 0.83
CA VAL A 55 16.02 7.83 0.44
C VAL A 55 15.07 6.97 1.27
N SER A 56 14.98 7.22 2.58
CA SER A 56 14.01 6.52 3.43
C SER A 56 12.56 6.81 3.01
N ILE A 57 12.23 8.07 2.73
CA ILE A 57 10.91 8.50 2.25
C ILE A 57 10.59 7.84 0.91
N ALA A 58 11.48 7.90 -0.07
CA ALA A 58 11.31 7.24 -1.36
C ALA A 58 11.12 5.72 -1.22
N SER A 59 11.90 5.08 -0.33
CA SER A 59 11.81 3.65 -0.07
C SER A 59 10.42 3.26 0.45
N THR A 60 9.77 4.10 1.28
CA THR A 60 8.40 3.81 1.72
C THR A 60 7.43 3.71 0.54
N LEU A 61 7.49 4.62 -0.43
CA LEU A 61 6.65 4.60 -1.63
C LEU A 61 6.91 3.35 -2.48
N ILE A 62 8.19 3.03 -2.69
CA ILE A 62 8.59 1.90 -3.55
C ILE A 62 8.14 0.57 -2.94
N PHE A 63 8.45 0.32 -1.66
CA PHE A 63 8.09 -0.94 -1.01
C PHE A 63 6.58 -1.07 -0.81
N TYR A 64 5.89 0.03 -0.52
CA TYR A 64 4.44 0.04 -0.44
C TYR A 64 3.80 -0.25 -1.82
N GLY A 65 4.25 0.43 -2.89
CA GLY A 65 3.77 0.17 -4.25
C GLY A 65 4.01 -1.27 -4.69
N LEU A 66 5.18 -1.86 -4.37
CA LEU A 66 5.46 -3.28 -4.61
C LEU A 66 4.51 -4.22 -3.84
N ALA A 67 4.18 -3.87 -2.59
CA ALA A 67 3.20 -4.61 -1.80
C ALA A 67 1.81 -4.54 -2.44
N VAL A 68 1.39 -3.36 -2.90
CA VAL A 68 0.11 -3.12 -3.57
C VAL A 68 0.03 -3.85 -4.92
N ILE A 69 1.07 -3.78 -5.75
CA ILE A 69 1.19 -4.53 -7.02
C ILE A 69 1.04 -6.03 -6.79
N SER A 70 1.70 -6.55 -5.75
CA SER A 70 1.72 -7.97 -5.40
C SER A 70 0.39 -8.45 -4.82
N ALA A 71 -0.32 -7.59 -4.09
CA ALA A 71 -1.68 -7.85 -3.60
C ALA A 71 -2.72 -7.69 -4.71
N GLY A 72 -2.51 -6.75 -5.65
CA GLY A 72 -3.36 -6.43 -6.79
C GLY A 72 -3.66 -7.62 -7.69
N LYS A 73 -2.76 -8.62 -7.74
CA LYS A 73 -2.96 -9.89 -8.45
C LYS A 73 -4.13 -10.72 -7.92
N PHE A 74 -4.52 -10.49 -6.67
CA PHE A 74 -5.59 -11.20 -5.97
C PHE A 74 -6.82 -10.32 -5.71
N THR A 75 -6.77 -9.04 -6.09
CA THR A 75 -7.84 -8.05 -5.92
C THR A 75 -8.25 -7.47 -7.28
N PHE A 76 -8.87 -6.29 -7.28
CA PHE A 76 -9.22 -5.54 -8.48
C PHE A 76 -7.96 -5.09 -9.22
N GLY A 77 -7.90 -5.38 -10.52
CA GLY A 77 -6.74 -5.08 -11.36
C GLY A 77 -6.38 -3.58 -11.38
N GLU A 78 -7.33 -2.68 -11.10
CA GLU A 78 -7.05 -1.24 -11.02
C GLU A 78 -6.12 -0.87 -9.85
N ILE A 79 -6.13 -1.62 -8.74
CA ILE A 79 -5.20 -1.43 -7.61
C ILE A 79 -3.76 -1.68 -8.04
N HIS A 80 -3.54 -2.60 -8.99
CA HIS A 80 -2.21 -2.89 -9.51
C HIS A 80 -1.58 -1.64 -10.14
N TRP A 81 -2.35 -0.90 -10.94
CA TRP A 81 -1.87 0.32 -11.58
C TRP A 81 -1.57 1.44 -10.57
N LEU A 82 -2.33 1.53 -9.49
CA LEU A 82 -2.01 2.44 -8.39
C LEU A 82 -0.63 2.13 -7.79
N GLY A 83 -0.35 0.87 -7.50
CA GLY A 83 0.95 0.47 -6.98
C GLY A 83 2.09 0.72 -7.96
N VAL A 84 1.87 0.58 -9.28
CA VAL A 84 2.87 0.95 -10.31
C VAL A 84 3.16 2.44 -10.27
N LEU A 85 2.14 3.29 -10.15
CA LEU A 85 2.32 4.73 -10.05
C LEU A 85 3.08 5.12 -8.77
N GLU A 86 2.83 4.47 -7.64
CA GLU A 86 3.58 4.70 -6.41
C GLU A 86 5.06 4.33 -6.54
N VAL A 87 5.37 3.19 -7.18
CA VAL A 87 6.76 2.80 -7.45
C VAL A 87 7.46 3.84 -8.32
N ILE A 88 6.83 4.26 -9.43
CA ILE A 88 7.39 5.30 -10.31
C ILE A 88 7.61 6.59 -9.53
N THR A 89 6.63 7.03 -8.76
CA THR A 89 6.70 8.26 -7.96
C THR A 89 7.83 8.16 -6.91
N GLY A 90 8.02 7.00 -6.28
CA GLY A 90 9.13 6.74 -5.37
C GLY A 90 10.50 6.79 -6.05
N LEU A 91 10.62 6.27 -7.27
CA LEU A 91 11.86 6.39 -8.06
C LEU A 91 12.15 7.84 -8.45
N VAL A 92 11.14 8.62 -8.80
CA VAL A 92 11.29 10.07 -9.06
C VAL A 92 11.73 10.81 -7.79
N CYS A 93 11.24 10.40 -6.62
CA CYS A 93 11.68 10.90 -5.31
C CYS A 93 13.19 10.72 -5.09
N LEU A 94 13.76 9.58 -5.52
CA LEU A 94 15.20 9.32 -5.48
C LEU A 94 15.99 10.21 -6.45
N ALA A 95 15.43 10.48 -7.63
CA ALA A 95 16.06 11.36 -8.62
C ALA A 95 16.03 12.85 -8.21
N LEU A 96 15.02 13.26 -7.43
CA LEU A 96 14.81 14.64 -6.97
C LEU A 96 14.69 14.71 -5.44
N PRO A 97 15.77 14.43 -4.68
CA PRO A 97 15.71 14.33 -3.21
C PRO A 97 15.22 15.61 -2.54
N GLN A 98 15.56 16.79 -3.09
CA GLN A 98 15.07 18.10 -2.62
C GLN A 98 13.54 18.25 -2.62
N HIS A 99 12.81 17.56 -3.51
CA HIS A 99 11.36 17.63 -3.62
C HIS A 99 10.67 16.37 -3.09
N CYS A 100 11.42 15.45 -2.48
CA CYS A 100 10.94 14.11 -2.20
C CYS A 100 9.75 14.10 -1.21
N VAL A 101 9.69 15.02 -0.24
CA VAL A 101 8.52 15.15 0.64
C VAL A 101 7.24 15.52 -0.15
N LEU A 102 7.32 16.48 -1.07
CA LEU A 102 6.18 16.91 -1.88
C LEU A 102 5.72 15.78 -2.82
N ILE A 103 6.67 15.11 -3.46
CA ILE A 103 6.43 13.95 -4.34
C ILE A 103 5.80 12.80 -3.54
N TRP A 104 6.27 12.55 -2.32
CA TRP A 104 5.73 11.55 -1.41
C TRP A 104 4.30 11.86 -1.02
N VAL A 105 3.98 13.11 -0.64
CA VAL A 105 2.60 13.52 -0.32
C VAL A 105 1.68 13.37 -1.54
N PHE A 106 2.17 13.69 -2.74
CA PHE A 106 1.42 13.48 -3.97
C PHE A 106 1.15 11.99 -4.23
N GLY A 107 2.19 11.15 -4.14
CA GLY A 107 2.10 9.73 -4.43
C GLY A 107 1.30 8.94 -3.41
N PHE A 108 1.53 9.16 -2.11
CA PHE A 108 0.85 8.42 -1.03
C PHE A 108 -0.49 9.06 -0.60
N GLY A 109 -0.67 10.36 -0.85
CA GLY A 109 -1.87 11.09 -0.46
C GLY A 109 -2.83 11.24 -1.63
N LEU A 110 -2.43 12.02 -2.63
CA LEU A 110 -3.34 12.42 -3.71
C LEU A 110 -3.76 11.25 -4.59
N LEU A 111 -2.83 10.38 -4.99
CA LEU A 111 -3.16 9.22 -5.83
C LEU A 111 -4.21 8.32 -5.15
N HIS A 112 -4.10 8.07 -3.84
CA HIS A 112 -5.08 7.27 -3.10
C HIS A 112 -6.44 7.93 -2.99
N ILE A 113 -6.50 9.25 -2.80
CA ILE A 113 -7.76 9.98 -2.75
C ILE A 113 -8.47 9.90 -4.09
N VAL A 114 -7.74 10.17 -5.19
CA VAL A 114 -8.29 10.10 -6.55
C VAL A 114 -8.74 8.67 -6.88
N TYR A 115 -7.92 7.68 -6.58
CA TYR A 115 -8.27 6.27 -6.78
C TYR A 115 -9.49 5.85 -5.96
N GLY A 116 -9.54 6.24 -4.68
CA GLY A 116 -10.65 5.94 -3.79
C GLY A 116 -11.96 6.54 -4.30
N LEU A 117 -11.92 7.78 -4.80
CA LEU A 117 -13.07 8.43 -5.43
C LEU A 117 -13.49 7.73 -6.72
N PHE A 118 -12.53 7.39 -7.59
CA PHE A 118 -12.79 6.66 -8.83
C PHE A 118 -13.47 5.31 -8.57
N MET A 119 -12.97 4.54 -7.61
CA MET A 119 -13.55 3.25 -7.24
C MET A 119 -14.96 3.43 -6.65
N HIS A 120 -15.17 4.45 -5.81
CA HIS A 120 -16.49 4.75 -5.25
C HIS A 120 -17.53 5.06 -6.34
N LEU A 121 -17.15 5.85 -7.35
CA LEU A 121 -18.03 6.20 -8.46
C LEU A 121 -18.29 5.02 -9.41
N ARG A 122 -17.29 4.15 -9.62
CA ARG A 122 -17.39 3.00 -10.53
C ARG A 122 -18.22 1.84 -9.98
N TYR A 123 -18.09 1.52 -8.68
CA TYR A 123 -18.73 0.34 -8.07
C TYR A 123 -20.03 0.64 -7.33
N ARG A 124 -20.38 1.92 -7.16
CA ARG A 124 -21.63 2.36 -6.54
C ARG A 124 -22.62 2.97 -7.54
N GLY A 125 -22.33 2.84 -8.84
CA GLY A 125 -23.22 3.13 -9.96
C GLY A 125 -23.91 1.89 -10.48
#